data_AF-A0A9P1BM39-F1
#
_entry.id   AF-A0A9P1BM39-F1
#
_cell.length_a   1.000
_cell.length_b   1.000
_cell.length_c   1.000
_cell.angle_alpha   90.00
_cell.angle_beta   90.00
_cell.angle_gamma   90.00
#
_symmetry.space_group_name_H-M   'P 1'
#
loop_
_entity.id
_entity.type
_entity.pdbx_description
1 polymer ?
#
loop_
_entity_poly.entity_id
_entity_poly.type
_entity_poly.pdbx_seq_one_letter_code
_entity_poly.pdbx_strand_id
1 'polypeptide(L)'
;MAFLCQPGAAAGSSQVFNFTFINDCKNDIILQDWDVIIPASGFKEVLHLRRTGLQRISWRYLSGPWDTEFIELNGDWAGVGTPMYGHPNYASWAGFSMSSRYEALDPSGRYACSDAAAELRFSVATCPSQKTLRYACDFFPTQLSIRNCSSKFALYMQEHSWAINPNGTRAREYASTQNIINYWCAPESSDWKGWGVGSLIDCTNRDVPIHFQVTTCIS
;
A
#
# COMPACT_ATOMS: atom_id res chain seq x y z
N MET A 1 3.12 33.86 -26.36
CA MET A 1 3.89 32.74 -25.78
C MET A 1 2.94 31.58 -25.60
N ALA A 2 3.01 30.57 -26.47
CA ALA A 2 2.25 29.33 -26.30
C ALA A 2 2.99 28.46 -25.28
N PHE A 3 2.31 28.10 -24.20
CA PHE A 3 2.77 27.05 -23.29
C PHE A 3 2.74 25.73 -24.06
N LEU A 4 3.91 25.23 -24.42
CA LEU A 4 4.06 23.85 -24.90
C LEU A 4 3.79 22.95 -23.70
N CYS A 5 2.62 22.29 -23.67
CA CYS A 5 2.44 21.08 -22.88
C CYS A 5 3.52 20.09 -23.34
N GLN A 6 4.50 19.82 -22.48
CA GLN A 6 5.36 18.67 -22.66
C GLN A 6 4.45 17.44 -22.76
N PRO A 7 4.66 16.54 -23.74
CA PRO A 7 3.96 15.26 -23.75
C PRO A 7 4.26 14.57 -22.41
N GLY A 8 3.20 14.21 -21.68
CA GLY A 8 3.32 13.46 -20.43
C GLY A 8 4.20 12.24 -20.67
N ALA A 9 5.17 12.01 -19.79
CA ALA A 9 6.01 10.83 -19.84
C ALA A 9 5.12 9.61 -20.10
N ALA A 10 5.46 8.81 -21.13
CA ALA A 10 4.82 7.51 -21.29
C ALA A 10 4.89 6.81 -19.92
N ALA A 11 3.73 6.45 -19.37
CA ALA A 11 3.68 5.86 -18.03
C ALA A 11 4.58 4.62 -18.03
N GLY A 12 5.68 4.69 -17.28
CA GLY A 12 6.62 3.58 -17.15
C GLY A 12 5.93 2.37 -16.53
N SER A 13 6.49 1.18 -16.72
CA SER A 13 5.86 -0.04 -16.22
C SER A 13 6.89 -0.96 -15.59
N SER A 14 6.56 -1.58 -14.47
CA SER A 14 7.46 -2.55 -13.83
C SER A 14 6.95 -3.96 -14.09
N GLN A 15 7.77 -4.83 -14.67
CA GLN A 15 7.41 -6.25 -14.82
C GLN A 15 7.43 -6.92 -13.44
N VAL A 16 6.30 -7.46 -13.01
CA VAL A 16 6.24 -8.26 -11.77
C VAL A 16 6.52 -9.72 -12.10
N PHE A 17 7.75 -10.18 -11.87
CA PHE A 17 8.16 -11.55 -12.20
C PHE A 17 7.77 -12.57 -11.12
N ASN A 18 7.57 -12.11 -9.87
CA ASN A 18 7.06 -12.94 -8.78
C ASN A 18 6.17 -12.10 -7.85
N PHE A 19 5.18 -12.73 -7.22
CA PHE A 19 4.36 -12.12 -6.18
C PHE A 19 4.24 -13.06 -4.98
N THR A 20 4.68 -12.60 -3.81
CA THR A 20 4.58 -13.37 -2.55
C THR A 20 3.73 -12.63 -1.55
N PHE A 21 2.82 -13.36 -0.91
CA PHE A 21 2.04 -12.86 0.21
C PHE A 21 2.40 -13.63 1.48
N ILE A 22 2.87 -12.91 2.50
CA ILE A 22 3.31 -13.44 3.80
C ILE A 22 2.29 -13.02 4.86
N ASN A 23 1.81 -13.98 5.63
CA ASN A 23 0.86 -13.79 6.71
C ASN A 23 1.53 -14.07 8.06
N ASP A 24 2.02 -13.02 8.73
CA ASP A 24 2.56 -13.14 10.10
C ASP A 24 1.44 -13.12 11.16
N CYS A 25 0.18 -13.07 10.74
CA CYS A 25 -0.94 -13.11 11.67
C CYS A 25 -1.12 -14.51 12.27
N LYS A 26 -1.83 -14.56 13.40
CA LYS A 26 -2.26 -15.82 14.04
C LYS A 26 -3.49 -16.45 13.41
N ASN A 27 -4.13 -15.76 12.45
CA ASN A 27 -5.32 -16.22 11.75
C ASN A 27 -5.04 -16.26 10.25
N ASP A 28 -5.75 -17.14 9.55
CA ASP A 28 -5.70 -17.22 8.10
C ASP A 28 -6.24 -15.95 7.44
N ILE A 29 -5.67 -15.63 6.28
CA ILE A 29 -6.06 -14.50 5.45
C ILE A 29 -6.57 -15.02 4.10
N ILE A 30 -7.60 -14.37 3.57
CA ILE A 30 -8.00 -14.55 2.16
C ILE A 30 -7.52 -13.36 1.33
N LEU A 31 -6.84 -13.66 0.23
CA LEU A 31 -6.42 -12.71 -0.80
C LEU A 31 -7.46 -12.71 -1.92
N GLN A 32 -8.19 -11.60 -2.07
CA GLN A 32 -9.48 -11.58 -2.75
C GLN A 32 -9.40 -11.91 -4.25
N ASP A 33 -8.56 -11.23 -5.02
CA ASP A 33 -8.61 -11.36 -6.50
C ASP A 33 -8.05 -12.69 -7.05
N TRP A 34 -7.43 -13.49 -6.18
CA TRP A 34 -6.91 -14.80 -6.52
C TRP A 34 -7.70 -15.94 -5.83
N ASP A 35 -8.61 -15.59 -4.91
CA ASP A 35 -9.33 -16.53 -4.03
C ASP A 35 -8.38 -17.50 -3.30
N VAL A 36 -7.22 -17.00 -2.86
CA VAL A 36 -6.17 -17.78 -2.20
C VAL A 36 -6.23 -17.55 -0.69
N ILE A 37 -6.20 -18.65 0.07
CA ILE A 37 -6.03 -18.62 1.53
C ILE A 37 -4.53 -18.68 1.86
N ILE A 38 -4.06 -17.69 2.61
CA ILE A 38 -2.71 -17.63 3.18
C ILE A 38 -2.81 -18.10 4.64
N PRO A 39 -2.22 -19.27 4.97
CA PRO A 39 -2.33 -19.82 6.32
C PRO A 39 -1.65 -18.89 7.34
N ALA A 40 -2.14 -18.91 8.58
CA ALA A 40 -1.53 -18.23 9.71
C ALA A 40 -0.03 -18.58 9.84
N SER A 41 0.81 -17.56 10.07
CA SER A 41 2.27 -17.70 10.15
C SER A 41 2.91 -18.39 8.94
N GLY A 42 2.31 -18.21 7.76
CA GLY A 42 2.75 -18.85 6.52
C GLY A 42 2.79 -17.86 5.35
N PHE A 43 3.05 -18.38 4.16
CA PHE A 43 3.10 -17.57 2.94
C PHE A 43 2.58 -18.35 1.73
N LYS A 44 2.26 -17.63 0.65
CA LYS A 44 2.02 -18.19 -0.67
C LYS A 44 2.73 -17.36 -1.74
N GLU A 45 3.28 -18.06 -2.72
CA GLU A 45 3.60 -17.48 -4.01
C GLU A 45 2.35 -17.53 -4.89
N VAL A 46 2.04 -16.41 -5.52
CA VAL A 46 0.83 -16.23 -6.31
C VAL A 46 1.26 -16.04 -7.77
N LEU A 47 1.25 -17.13 -8.53
CA LEU A 47 1.89 -17.19 -9.86
C LEU A 47 0.94 -16.94 -11.04
N HIS A 48 -0.33 -16.64 -10.79
CA HIS A 48 -1.35 -16.54 -11.82
C HIS A 48 -1.95 -15.13 -11.93
N LEU A 49 -2.62 -14.90 -13.06
CA LEU A 49 -3.37 -13.68 -13.32
C LEU A 49 -4.52 -13.52 -12.33
N ARG A 50 -4.89 -12.27 -12.11
CA ARG A 50 -5.96 -11.84 -11.22
C ARG A 50 -7.31 -12.06 -11.88
N ARG A 51 -8.32 -12.46 -11.10
CA ARG A 51 -9.70 -12.63 -11.60
C ARG A 51 -10.42 -11.28 -11.73
N THR A 52 -10.14 -10.37 -10.81
CA THR A 52 -10.77 -9.05 -10.66
C THR A 52 -9.78 -8.00 -10.14
N GLY A 53 -10.23 -6.76 -9.94
CA GLY A 53 -9.56 -5.82 -9.05
C GLY A 53 -8.20 -5.31 -9.52
N LEU A 54 -8.03 -5.03 -10.82
CA LEU A 54 -6.73 -4.68 -11.44
C LEU A 54 -5.98 -3.54 -10.74
N GLN A 55 -6.68 -2.68 -10.00
CA GLN A 55 -6.13 -1.48 -9.36
C GLN A 55 -5.90 -1.62 -7.85
N ARG A 56 -6.24 -2.76 -7.22
CA ARG A 56 -6.12 -2.90 -5.74
C ARG A 56 -5.77 -4.30 -5.29
N ILE A 57 -4.68 -4.50 -4.56
CA ILE A 57 -4.38 -5.80 -3.93
C ILE A 57 -5.08 -5.84 -2.58
N SER A 58 -6.12 -6.69 -2.45
CA SER A 58 -7.03 -6.66 -1.29
C SER A 58 -7.01 -7.97 -0.50
N TRP A 59 -6.98 -7.86 0.84
CA TRP A 59 -6.97 -9.02 1.74
C TRP A 59 -7.77 -8.78 3.03
N ARG A 60 -8.18 -9.85 3.69
CA ARG A 60 -8.80 -9.79 5.02
C ARG A 60 -8.60 -11.09 5.79
N TYR A 61 -8.82 -11.05 7.11
CA TYR A 61 -8.94 -12.29 7.87
C TYR A 61 -10.10 -13.15 7.34
N LEU A 62 -9.87 -14.45 7.27
CA LEU A 62 -10.89 -15.40 6.83
C LEU A 62 -12.09 -15.41 7.80
N SER A 63 -11.81 -15.32 9.09
CA SER A 63 -12.79 -15.29 10.20
C SER A 63 -13.38 -13.91 10.51
N GLY A 64 -12.96 -12.87 9.77
CA GLY A 64 -13.40 -11.50 9.97
C GLY A 64 -12.38 -10.61 10.72
N PRO A 65 -12.54 -9.28 10.64
CA PRO A 65 -13.73 -8.58 10.14
C PRO A 65 -13.86 -8.62 8.61
N TRP A 66 -15.07 -8.27 8.12
CA TRP A 66 -15.50 -8.59 6.74
C TRP A 66 -14.98 -7.66 5.66
N ASP A 67 -14.57 -6.44 6.02
CA ASP A 67 -13.99 -5.52 5.06
C ASP A 67 -12.52 -5.84 4.81
N THR A 68 -12.06 -5.49 3.61
CA THR A 68 -10.70 -5.73 3.17
C THR A 68 -9.79 -4.55 3.47
N GLU A 69 -8.56 -4.90 3.83
CA GLU A 69 -7.40 -4.06 3.61
C GLU A 69 -7.05 -4.05 2.14
N PHE A 70 -6.38 -2.99 1.68
CA PHE A 70 -5.85 -3.00 0.34
C PHE A 70 -4.67 -2.04 0.16
N ILE A 71 -3.85 -2.38 -0.83
CA ILE A 71 -2.88 -1.48 -1.45
C ILE A 71 -3.54 -0.98 -2.74
N GLU A 72 -3.72 0.34 -2.85
CA GLU A 72 -4.16 0.99 -4.08
C GLU A 72 -2.96 1.03 -5.03
N LEU A 73 -3.12 0.55 -6.26
CA LEU A 73 -2.05 0.50 -7.26
C LEU A 73 -2.01 1.78 -8.11
N ASN A 74 -3.10 2.54 -8.20
CA ASN A 74 -3.25 3.71 -9.10
C ASN A 74 -2.87 3.42 -10.56
N GLY A 75 -3.09 2.18 -10.98
CA GLY A 75 -2.79 1.69 -12.30
C GLY A 75 -3.15 0.22 -12.36
N ASP A 76 -3.32 -0.29 -13.58
CA ASP A 76 -3.72 -1.67 -13.77
C ASP A 76 -2.50 -2.59 -13.61
N TRP A 77 -2.76 -3.72 -12.95
CA TRP A 77 -1.85 -4.86 -12.93
C TRP A 77 -2.66 -6.15 -13.00
N ALA A 78 -2.47 -6.90 -14.09
CA ALA A 78 -3.21 -8.14 -14.34
C ALA A 78 -2.67 -9.35 -13.55
N GLY A 79 -1.51 -9.22 -12.90
CA GLY A 79 -0.89 -10.27 -12.10
C GLY A 79 0.52 -10.62 -12.56
N VAL A 80 1.09 -11.67 -11.96
CA VAL A 80 2.47 -12.09 -12.23
C VAL A 80 2.70 -12.37 -13.71
N GLY A 81 3.88 -11.97 -14.19
CA GLY A 81 4.27 -12.07 -15.60
C GLY A 81 3.81 -10.89 -16.46
N THR A 82 3.00 -9.97 -15.92
CA THR A 82 2.52 -8.78 -16.62
C THR A 82 3.10 -7.49 -16.04
N PRO A 83 3.17 -6.41 -16.82
CA PRO A 83 3.59 -5.11 -16.30
C PRO A 83 2.57 -4.53 -15.33
N MET A 84 3.07 -3.91 -14.25
CA MET A 84 2.33 -3.03 -13.35
C MET A 84 2.58 -1.58 -13.78
N TYR A 85 1.51 -0.86 -14.12
CA TYR A 85 1.58 0.52 -14.64
C TYR A 85 1.33 1.61 -13.58
N GLY A 86 1.16 1.20 -12.31
CA GLY A 86 0.73 2.07 -11.24
C GLY A 86 1.82 2.38 -10.21
N HIS A 87 1.54 3.36 -9.35
CA HIS A 87 2.36 3.74 -8.21
C HIS A 87 1.62 3.37 -6.92
N PRO A 88 1.99 2.27 -6.23
CA PRO A 88 1.22 1.81 -5.10
C PRO A 88 1.24 2.79 -3.92
N ASN A 89 0.14 2.83 -3.17
CA ASN A 89 0.05 3.46 -1.86
C ASN A 89 -0.95 2.72 -0.96
N TYR A 90 -0.88 2.96 0.34
CA TYR A 90 -1.97 2.60 1.24
C TYR A 90 -3.12 3.59 1.12
N ALA A 91 -4.35 3.08 1.19
CA ALA A 91 -5.57 3.89 1.10
C ALA A 91 -6.52 3.54 2.27
N SER A 92 -6.00 3.65 3.49
CA SER A 92 -6.66 3.24 4.75
C SER A 92 -7.74 4.21 5.24
N TRP A 93 -8.39 4.93 4.33
CA TRP A 93 -9.39 5.98 4.60
C TRP A 93 -10.56 5.51 5.45
N ALA A 94 -10.97 4.27 5.21
CA ALA A 94 -12.11 3.62 5.84
C ALA A 94 -11.80 3.09 7.24
N GLY A 95 -10.56 2.70 7.46
CA GLY A 95 -10.16 1.86 8.58
C GLY A 95 -9.22 0.77 8.16
N PHE A 96 -8.68 0.08 9.16
CA PHE A 96 -7.77 -1.05 8.98
C PHE A 96 -7.78 -1.95 10.23
N SER A 97 -7.33 -3.18 10.05
CA SER A 97 -7.27 -4.30 10.98
C SER A 97 -5.88 -4.93 11.09
N MET A 98 -4.98 -4.67 10.15
CA MET A 98 -3.67 -5.32 10.05
C MET A 98 -2.57 -4.30 9.72
N SER A 99 -1.48 -4.33 10.50
CA SER A 99 -0.22 -3.77 10.03
C SER A 99 0.21 -4.48 8.77
N SER A 100 0.80 -3.78 7.81
CA SER A 100 1.32 -4.41 6.61
C SER A 100 2.52 -3.66 6.03
N ARG A 101 3.30 -4.38 5.23
CA ARG A 101 4.41 -3.87 4.44
C ARG A 101 4.27 -4.42 3.03
N TYR A 102 4.59 -3.59 2.03
CA TYR A 102 4.86 -4.09 0.69
C TYR A 102 6.24 -3.64 0.23
N GLU A 103 6.85 -4.47 -0.62
CA GLU A 103 8.24 -4.36 -1.03
C GLU A 103 8.38 -4.75 -2.50
N ALA A 104 9.19 -3.99 -3.24
CA ALA A 104 9.66 -4.32 -4.57
C ALA A 104 11.13 -4.77 -4.51
N LEU A 105 11.36 -6.05 -4.72
CA LEU A 105 12.67 -6.68 -4.55
C LEU A 105 13.27 -7.08 -5.90
N ASP A 106 14.59 -7.00 -6.02
CA ASP A 106 15.36 -7.56 -7.12
C ASP A 106 15.50 -9.10 -6.96
N PRO A 107 15.99 -9.83 -7.98
CA PRO A 107 16.17 -11.29 -7.86
C PRO A 107 17.15 -11.74 -6.76
N SER A 108 17.95 -10.82 -6.19
CA SER A 108 18.83 -11.10 -5.06
C SER A 108 18.19 -10.83 -3.70
N GLY A 109 16.92 -10.40 -3.67
CA GLY A 109 16.17 -10.08 -2.46
C GLY A 109 16.46 -8.70 -1.87
N ARG A 110 17.09 -7.80 -2.63
CA ARG A 110 17.34 -6.40 -2.20
C ARG A 110 16.29 -5.47 -2.79
N TYR A 111 16.08 -4.29 -2.20
CA TYR A 111 15.17 -3.30 -2.77
C TYR A 111 15.57 -2.91 -4.20
N ALA A 112 14.62 -3.01 -5.13
CA ALA A 112 14.87 -2.88 -6.57
C ALA A 112 15.01 -1.42 -7.04
N CYS A 113 14.42 -0.47 -6.30
CA CYS A 113 14.36 0.95 -6.67
C CYS A 113 14.42 1.87 -5.45
N SER A 114 14.51 3.19 -5.71
CA SER A 114 14.72 4.20 -4.68
C SER A 114 13.55 4.39 -3.70
N ASP A 115 12.35 3.97 -4.11
CA ASP A 115 11.09 4.08 -3.37
C ASP A 115 10.34 2.73 -3.33
N ALA A 116 11.10 1.65 -3.16
CA ALA A 116 10.65 0.27 -3.37
C ALA A 116 9.67 -0.28 -2.31
N ALA A 117 9.54 0.35 -1.15
CA ALA A 117 8.82 -0.26 -0.05
C ALA A 117 8.10 0.74 0.84
N ALA A 118 6.98 0.30 1.41
CA ALA A 118 6.18 1.09 2.32
C ALA A 118 5.55 0.22 3.41
N GLU A 119 5.38 0.83 4.57
CA GLU A 119 4.91 0.14 5.77
C GLU A 119 3.83 0.95 6.49
N LEU A 120 2.75 0.27 6.84
CA LEU A 120 1.71 0.78 7.72
C LEU A 120 1.71 -0.07 8.99
N ARG A 121 2.05 0.54 10.14
CA ARG A 121 1.98 -0.13 11.44
C ARG A 121 0.69 0.22 12.14
N PHE A 122 0.05 -0.75 12.74
CA PHE A 122 -1.22 -0.59 13.42
C PHE A 122 -1.10 -0.91 14.90
N SER A 123 -1.84 -0.18 15.73
CA SER A 123 -2.14 -0.59 17.10
C SER A 123 -3.58 -0.26 17.47
N VAL A 124 -4.37 -1.31 17.75
CA VAL A 124 -5.74 -1.17 18.25
C VAL A 124 -5.79 -0.31 19.52
N ALA A 125 -4.78 -0.45 20.38
CA ALA A 125 -4.75 0.22 21.68
C ALA A 125 -4.60 1.74 21.58
N THR A 126 -3.98 2.24 20.49
CA THR A 126 -3.75 3.68 20.26
C THR A 126 -4.61 4.24 19.12
N CYS A 127 -5.50 3.42 18.54
CA CYS A 127 -6.43 3.85 17.51
C CYS A 127 -7.31 5.01 18.02
N PRO A 128 -7.45 6.11 17.27
CA PRO A 128 -8.26 7.26 17.69
C PRO A 128 -9.78 7.02 17.57
N SER A 129 -10.18 5.90 16.95
CA SER A 129 -11.56 5.45 16.83
C SER A 129 -11.74 4.09 17.53
N GLN A 130 -12.93 3.49 17.39
CA GLN A 130 -13.26 2.22 18.03
C GLN A 130 -13.24 1.07 17.01
N LYS A 131 -12.99 -0.14 17.54
CA LYS A 131 -13.20 -1.38 16.79
C LYS A 131 -14.68 -1.55 16.46
N THR A 132 -14.96 -2.00 15.24
CA THR A 132 -16.30 -2.39 14.79
C THR A 132 -16.28 -3.82 14.24
N LEU A 133 -17.40 -4.26 13.67
CA LEU A 133 -17.46 -5.52 12.91
C LEU A 133 -16.77 -5.42 11.54
N ARG A 134 -16.39 -4.21 11.11
CA ARG A 134 -15.78 -3.92 9.79
C ARG A 134 -14.27 -3.80 9.86
N TYR A 135 -13.76 -3.09 10.86
CA TYR A 135 -12.34 -2.86 11.06
C TYR A 135 -11.94 -2.94 12.54
N ALA A 136 -10.68 -3.29 12.81
CA ALA A 136 -10.13 -3.17 14.17
C ALA A 136 -9.93 -1.70 14.59
N CYS A 137 -9.77 -0.80 13.61
CA CYS A 137 -9.73 0.64 13.76
C CYS A 137 -10.58 1.24 12.63
N ASP A 138 -11.83 1.58 12.92
CA ASP A 138 -12.82 2.01 11.93
C ASP A 138 -12.95 3.54 11.91
N PHE A 139 -12.69 4.17 10.77
CA PHE A 139 -12.75 5.63 10.63
C PHE A 139 -13.98 6.11 9.86
N PHE A 140 -14.81 5.22 9.32
CA PHE A 140 -16.10 5.59 8.73
C PHE A 140 -16.99 6.45 9.63
N PRO A 141 -17.05 6.21 10.97
CA PRO A 141 -17.86 7.03 11.86
C PRO A 141 -17.45 8.51 11.89
N THR A 142 -16.27 8.85 11.38
CA THR A 142 -15.72 10.21 11.50
C THR A 142 -15.28 10.79 10.15
N GLN A 143 -15.94 10.58 9.00
CA GLN A 143 -15.48 11.11 7.70
C GLN A 143 -15.03 12.60 7.66
N LEU A 144 -15.45 13.45 8.61
CA LEU A 144 -14.87 14.78 8.81
C LEU A 144 -13.36 14.76 9.14
N SER A 145 -12.86 13.71 9.77
CA SER A 145 -11.47 13.49 10.15
C SER A 145 -10.57 13.28 8.94
N ILE A 146 -11.06 12.71 7.84
CA ILE A 146 -10.27 12.57 6.62
C ILE A 146 -10.12 13.92 5.90
N ARG A 147 -11.06 14.86 6.07
CA ARG A 147 -11.04 16.21 5.43
C ARG A 147 -10.35 17.29 6.26
N ASN A 148 -9.66 16.90 7.33
CA ASN A 148 -8.92 17.78 8.21
C ASN A 148 -7.58 17.12 8.52
N CYS A 149 -6.50 17.64 7.96
CA CYS A 149 -5.15 17.08 8.13
C CYS A 149 -4.62 17.22 9.57
N SER A 150 -5.28 18.04 10.38
CA SER A 150 -5.01 18.21 11.82
C SER A 150 -5.87 17.31 12.71
N SER A 151 -6.70 16.43 12.13
CA SER A 151 -7.55 15.51 12.90
C SER A 151 -6.71 14.43 13.60
N LYS A 152 -7.26 13.84 14.68
CA LYS A 152 -6.64 12.71 15.36
C LYS A 152 -6.36 11.53 14.43
N PHE A 153 -7.21 11.30 13.44
CA PHE A 153 -7.01 10.27 12.41
C PHE A 153 -5.80 10.60 11.53
N ALA A 154 -5.74 11.81 10.98
CA ALA A 154 -4.67 12.20 10.07
C ALA A 154 -3.29 12.14 10.77
N LEU A 155 -3.22 12.64 12.00
CA LEU A 155 -2.01 12.54 12.83
C LEU A 155 -1.66 11.09 13.15
N TYR A 156 -2.64 10.26 13.52
CA TYR A 156 -2.41 8.84 13.79
C TYR A 156 -1.86 8.13 12.55
N MET A 157 -2.49 8.29 11.38
CA MET A 157 -2.03 7.68 10.13
C MET A 157 -0.65 8.16 9.73
N GLN A 158 -0.37 9.46 9.91
CA GLN A 158 0.96 10.03 9.70
C GLN A 158 2.02 9.36 10.57
N GLU A 159 1.74 9.17 11.85
CA GLU A 159 2.67 8.59 12.80
C GLU A 159 2.94 7.09 12.55
N HIS A 160 2.03 6.44 11.85
CA HIS A 160 2.01 4.99 11.65
C HIS A 160 2.35 4.55 10.22
N SER A 161 2.58 5.52 9.33
CA SER A 161 2.98 5.32 7.94
C SER A 161 4.47 5.59 7.75
N TRP A 162 5.19 4.68 7.08
CA TRP A 162 6.62 4.77 6.87
C TRP A 162 6.99 4.42 5.42
N ALA A 163 7.71 5.33 4.77
CA ALA A 163 8.52 5.04 3.60
C ALA A 163 9.75 4.23 4.02
N ILE A 164 10.12 3.22 3.23
CA ILE A 164 11.33 2.45 3.45
C ILE A 164 12.30 2.75 2.30
N ASN A 165 13.44 3.34 2.63
CA ASN A 165 14.49 3.70 1.67
C ASN A 165 15.32 2.46 1.28
N PRO A 166 16.14 2.52 0.20
CA PRO A 166 16.89 1.37 -0.31
C PRO A 166 17.90 0.76 0.67
N ASN A 167 18.33 1.52 1.68
CA ASN A 167 19.19 1.06 2.76
C ASN A 167 18.42 0.43 3.94
N GLY A 168 17.09 0.26 3.81
CA GLY A 168 16.20 -0.27 4.84
C GLY A 168 15.79 0.72 5.93
N THR A 169 16.24 1.98 5.87
CA THR A 169 15.84 3.00 6.85
C THR A 169 14.38 3.42 6.64
N ARG A 170 13.66 3.59 7.76
CA ARG A 170 12.30 4.13 7.79
C ARG A 170 12.32 5.65 7.86
N ALA A 171 11.50 6.29 7.05
CA ALA A 171 11.28 7.73 7.05
C ALA A 171 9.80 8.05 6.79
N ARG A 172 9.38 9.30 6.98
CA ARG A 172 8.02 9.73 6.64
C ARG A 172 7.82 9.92 5.14
N GLU A 173 8.90 10.25 4.45
CA GLU A 173 8.95 10.53 3.03
C GLU A 173 10.11 9.73 2.42
N TYR A 174 10.00 9.38 1.14
CA TYR A 174 11.12 8.81 0.40
C TYR A 174 12.23 9.84 0.22
N ALA A 175 13.49 9.44 0.47
CA ALA A 175 14.64 10.33 0.31
C ALA A 175 14.83 10.84 -1.12
N SER A 176 14.37 10.07 -2.12
CA SER A 176 14.53 10.39 -3.55
C SER A 176 13.45 11.29 -4.14
N THR A 177 12.23 11.29 -3.59
CA THR A 177 11.07 11.97 -4.20
C THR A 177 10.29 12.89 -3.26
N GLN A 178 10.53 12.83 -1.94
CA GLN A 178 9.68 13.45 -0.90
C GLN A 178 8.22 12.95 -0.88
N ASN A 179 7.90 11.88 -1.61
CA ASN A 179 6.56 11.31 -1.58
C ASN A 179 6.31 10.57 -0.27
N ILE A 180 5.05 10.56 0.15
CA ILE A 180 4.54 9.76 1.27
C ILE A 180 3.85 8.50 0.74
N ILE A 181 3.56 7.57 1.65
CA ILE A 181 3.06 6.23 1.31
C ILE A 181 1.57 6.02 1.54
N ASN A 182 0.89 6.98 2.17
CA ASN A 182 -0.52 6.89 2.48
C ASN A 182 -1.12 8.30 2.47
N TYR A 183 -2.35 8.42 2.03
CA TYR A 183 -3.10 9.64 2.21
C TYR A 183 -3.66 9.70 3.63
N TRP A 184 -3.01 10.47 4.49
CA TRP A 184 -3.47 10.66 5.88
C TRP A 184 -4.67 11.60 5.98
N CYS A 185 -4.85 12.46 4.98
CA CYS A 185 -6.01 13.32 4.82
C CYS A 185 -6.26 13.58 3.33
N ALA A 186 -7.48 13.99 3.03
CA ALA A 186 -8.02 14.15 1.69
C ALA A 186 -7.31 15.31 0.98
N PRO A 187 -6.88 15.16 -0.29
CA PRO A 187 -6.24 16.25 -1.04
C PRO A 187 -7.10 17.51 -1.15
N GLU A 188 -8.43 17.40 -1.02
CA GLU A 188 -9.33 18.55 -0.97
C GLU A 188 -9.36 19.30 0.37
N SER A 189 -8.65 18.81 1.40
CA SER A 189 -8.58 19.46 2.71
C SER A 189 -7.89 20.81 2.60
N SER A 190 -8.43 21.84 3.26
CA SER A 190 -7.86 23.20 3.21
C SER A 190 -6.44 23.32 3.77
N ASP A 191 -6.04 22.38 4.63
CA ASP A 191 -4.72 22.29 5.25
C ASP A 191 -3.84 21.17 4.64
N TRP A 192 -4.20 20.66 3.46
CA TRP A 192 -3.35 19.73 2.72
C TRP A 192 -2.04 20.39 2.29
N LYS A 193 -0.91 19.75 2.57
CA LYS A 193 0.42 20.30 2.27
C LYS A 193 0.88 20.10 0.82
N GLY A 194 0.03 19.55 -0.04
CA GLY A 194 0.38 19.28 -1.44
C GLY A 194 1.34 18.10 -1.61
N TRP A 195 1.34 17.14 -0.69
CA TRP A 195 2.24 15.99 -0.75
C TRP A 195 1.93 15.07 -1.94
N GLY A 196 2.98 14.55 -2.59
CA GLY A 196 2.84 13.44 -3.52
C GLY A 196 2.66 12.14 -2.76
N VAL A 197 1.76 11.27 -3.23
CA VAL A 197 1.50 9.97 -2.61
C VAL A 197 1.72 8.87 -3.63
N GLY A 198 2.60 7.93 -3.30
CA GLY A 198 2.96 6.85 -4.20
C GLY A 198 4.36 6.32 -3.93
N SER A 199 4.58 5.11 -4.39
CA SER A 199 5.83 4.35 -4.29
C SER A 199 6.07 3.61 -5.60
N LEU A 200 7.24 2.97 -5.75
CA LEU A 200 7.65 2.28 -6.98
C LEU A 200 7.64 3.18 -8.23
N ILE A 201 7.67 4.51 -8.07
CA ILE A 201 7.75 5.47 -9.18
C ILE A 201 9.10 5.30 -9.87
N ASP A 202 10.17 5.09 -9.11
CA ASP A 202 11.48 4.82 -9.69
C ASP A 202 11.55 3.43 -10.35
N CYS A 203 10.84 2.44 -9.80
CA CYS A 203 10.73 1.11 -10.41
C CYS A 203 10.02 1.17 -11.77
N THR A 204 8.89 1.86 -11.86
CA THR A 204 8.08 1.99 -13.08
C THR A 204 8.77 2.87 -14.12
N ASN A 205 9.28 4.04 -13.75
CA ASN A 205 9.96 4.95 -14.68
C ASN A 205 11.23 4.37 -15.32
N ARG A 206 11.86 3.39 -14.68
CA ARG A 206 13.09 2.73 -15.19
C ARG A 206 12.84 1.30 -15.68
N ASP A 207 11.58 0.88 -15.80
CA ASP A 207 11.16 -0.46 -16.19
C ASP A 207 11.91 -1.58 -15.44
N VAL A 208 12.12 -1.38 -14.13
CA VAL A 208 12.84 -2.34 -13.29
C VAL A 208 11.96 -3.56 -13.03
N PRO A 209 12.38 -4.79 -13.33
CA PRO A 209 11.63 -5.98 -12.96
C PRO A 209 11.66 -6.20 -11.45
N ILE A 210 10.52 -6.58 -10.87
CA ILE A 210 10.37 -6.71 -9.41
C ILE A 210 9.74 -8.04 -9.00
N HIS A 211 10.20 -8.55 -7.87
CA HIS A 211 9.43 -9.42 -7.00
C HIS A 211 8.63 -8.53 -6.08
N PHE A 212 7.30 -8.54 -6.24
CA PHE A 212 6.42 -7.82 -5.34
C PHE A 212 6.12 -8.69 -4.12
N GLN A 213 6.35 -8.19 -2.92
CA GLN A 213 6.09 -8.91 -1.67
C GLN A 213 5.14 -8.09 -0.81
N VAL A 214 4.14 -8.74 -0.22
CA VAL A 214 3.27 -8.15 0.80
C VAL A 214 3.36 -8.99 2.06
N THR A 215 3.59 -8.34 3.21
CA THR A 215 3.62 -8.97 4.53
C THR A 215 2.59 -8.32 5.43
N THR A 216 1.76 -9.11 6.11
CA THR A 216 0.70 -8.62 7.02
C THR A 216 0.94 -9.06 8.45
N CYS A 217 0.41 -8.30 9.41
CA CYS A 217 0.65 -8.42 10.86
C CYS A 217 2.12 -8.28 11.27
N ILE A 218 2.87 -7.44 10.55
CA ILE A 218 4.21 -7.04 10.92
C ILE A 218 4.24 -6.44 12.34
N SER A 219 5.26 -6.81 13.12
CA SER A 219 5.50 -6.36 14.50
C SER A 219 6.49 -5.24 14.60
#